data_AF-B8MM05-F1
#
_entry.id   AF-B8MM05-F1
#
_cell.length_a   1.000
_cell.length_b   1.000
_cell.length_c   1.000
_cell.angle_alpha   90.00
_cell.angle_beta   90.00
_cell.angle_gamma   90.00
#
_symmetry.space_group_name_H-M   'P 1'
#
loop_
_entity.id
_entity.type
_entity.pdbx_description
1 polymer ?
#
loop_
_entity_poly.entity_id
_entity_poly.type
_entity_poly.pdbx_seq_one_letter_code
_entity_poly.pdbx_strand_id
1 'polypeptide(L)'
;MRGTGADDYVSPDGVGYLYGNSHNPPYWEPVGLEIFNGGVIRKAFHLVDFNGDGKCDLWLVDGDSGAAEVWINMWNSTAMNWNKRGVVTGE
;
A
#
# COMPACT_ATOMS: atom_id res chain seq x y z
N MET A 1 -1.10 -4.51 -6.19
CA MET A 1 0.14 -4.15 -5.46
C MET A 1 1.41 -4.60 -6.17
N ARG A 2 1.43 -5.80 -6.79
CA ARG A 2 2.61 -6.36 -7.48
C ARG A 2 2.73 -5.95 -8.94
N GLY A 3 1.72 -5.27 -9.49
CA GLY A 3 1.66 -4.89 -10.91
C GLY A 3 1.30 -6.05 -11.84
N THR A 4 0.67 -7.11 -11.32
CA THR A 4 0.30 -8.31 -12.09
C THR A 4 -1.03 -8.16 -12.85
N GLY A 5 -1.63 -6.96 -12.84
CA GLY A 5 -2.97 -6.73 -13.39
C GLY A 5 -4.11 -7.37 -12.59
N ALA A 6 -3.80 -7.94 -11.42
CA ALA A 6 -4.75 -8.48 -10.47
C ALA A 6 -4.67 -7.68 -9.16
N ASP A 7 -5.82 -7.48 -8.53
CA ASP A 7 -5.89 -6.87 -7.21
C ASP A 7 -5.26 -7.83 -6.18
N ASP A 8 -4.24 -7.34 -5.49
CA ASP A 8 -3.63 -8.01 -4.34
C ASP A 8 -4.19 -7.37 -3.07
N TYR A 9 -4.47 -8.16 -2.03
CA TYR A 9 -5.21 -7.69 -0.86
C TYR A 9 -4.30 -7.23 0.28
N VAL A 10 -4.75 -6.21 1.03
CA VAL A 10 -4.05 -5.59 2.17
C VAL A 10 -5.01 -5.36 3.36
N SER A 11 -4.55 -5.63 4.58
CA SER A 11 -5.31 -6.00 5.79
C SER A 11 -5.62 -4.84 6.79
N PRO A 12 -6.22 -5.08 7.99
CA PRO A 12 -6.87 -4.05 8.80
C PRO A 12 -5.91 -3.21 9.66
N ASP A 13 -6.47 -2.15 10.25
CA ASP A 13 -5.87 -1.37 11.35
C ASP A 13 -4.55 -0.68 11.04
N GLY A 14 -4.38 -0.21 9.80
CA GLY A 14 -3.21 0.56 9.37
C GLY A 14 -1.98 -0.29 9.08
N VAL A 15 -2.10 -1.61 9.20
CA VAL A 15 -1.05 -2.58 8.90
C VAL A 15 -1.36 -3.23 7.55
N GLY A 16 -0.41 -3.11 6.63
CA GLY A 16 -0.52 -3.73 5.33
C GLY A 16 0.09 -5.11 5.30
N TYR A 17 -0.62 -6.08 4.73
CA TYR A 17 -0.13 -7.45 4.46
C TYR A 17 -0.28 -7.69 2.96
N LEU A 18 0.59 -8.46 2.33
CA LEU A 18 0.48 -8.72 0.90
C LEU A 18 0.09 -10.16 0.60
N TYR A 19 -1.14 -10.32 0.12
CA TYR A 19 -1.64 -11.58 -0.42
C TYR A 19 -1.81 -11.49 -1.93
N GLY A 20 -0.99 -12.25 -2.64
CA GLY A 20 -0.95 -12.29 -4.08
C GLY A 20 -2.13 -13.06 -4.67
N ASN A 21 -2.87 -12.41 -5.57
CA ASN A 21 -3.88 -13.08 -6.38
C ASN A 21 -3.22 -13.78 -7.58
N SER A 22 -3.26 -15.10 -7.62
CA SER A 22 -2.78 -15.93 -8.73
C SER A 22 -3.91 -16.54 -9.57
N HIS A 23 -5.14 -16.01 -9.44
CA HIS A 23 -6.35 -16.49 -10.10
C HIS A 23 -6.69 -17.97 -9.80
N ASN A 24 -6.26 -18.48 -8.66
CA ASN A 24 -6.49 -19.87 -8.25
C ASN A 24 -7.26 -19.96 -6.92
N PRO A 25 -8.53 -19.49 -6.84
CA PRO A 25 -9.29 -19.53 -5.61
C PRO A 25 -9.48 -20.99 -5.11
N PRO A 26 -9.40 -21.23 -3.79
CA PRO A 26 -9.33 -20.24 -2.70
C PRO A 26 -7.90 -19.84 -2.30
N TYR A 27 -6.87 -20.24 -3.06
CA TYR A 27 -5.47 -20.00 -2.70
C TYR A 27 -5.05 -18.56 -2.98
N TRP A 28 -4.53 -17.91 -1.93
CA TRP A 28 -3.90 -16.59 -1.99
C TRP A 28 -2.45 -16.74 -1.55
N GLU A 29 -1.51 -16.27 -2.38
CA GLU A 29 -0.08 -16.43 -2.14
C GLU A 29 0.37 -15.48 -1.02
N PRO A 30 0.91 -15.95 0.11
CA PRO A 30 1.44 -15.08 1.15
C PRO A 30 2.81 -14.53 0.70
N VAL A 31 2.81 -13.35 0.09
CA VAL A 31 4.02 -12.75 -0.51
C VAL A 31 4.78 -11.90 0.50
N GLY A 32 4.07 -11.23 1.43
CA GLY A 32 4.68 -10.40 2.46
C GLY A 32 3.83 -10.40 3.73
N LEU A 33 4.40 -10.93 4.82
CA LEU A 33 3.69 -11.10 6.09
C LEU A 33 3.43 -9.78 6.82
N GLU A 34 4.05 -8.68 6.38
CA GLU A 34 3.72 -7.29 6.71
C GLU A 34 4.52 -6.42 5.74
N ILE A 35 3.86 -5.55 4.98
CA ILE A 35 4.49 -4.71 3.95
C ILE A 35 4.57 -3.24 4.36
N PHE A 36 3.76 -2.80 5.33
CA PHE A 36 3.90 -1.50 6.00
C PHE A 36 3.11 -1.51 7.31
N ASN A 37 3.48 -0.64 8.24
CA ASN A 37 2.67 -0.27 9.39
C ASN A 37 2.63 1.26 9.45
N GLY A 38 1.48 1.83 9.06
CA GLY A 38 1.32 3.28 8.99
C GLY A 38 1.11 3.93 10.36
N GLY A 39 0.88 3.15 11.43
CA GLY A 39 0.52 3.69 12.74
C GLY A 39 -0.79 4.47 12.77
N VAL A 40 -1.60 4.35 11.72
CA VAL A 40 -2.87 5.07 11.54
C VAL A 40 -4.05 4.11 11.57
N ILE A 41 -5.26 4.62 11.79
CA ILE A 41 -6.47 3.80 11.65
C ILE A 41 -6.70 3.42 10.18
N ARG A 42 -7.48 2.35 9.94
CA ARG A 42 -7.78 1.88 8.57
C ARG A 42 -8.36 2.94 7.62
N LYS A 43 -9.07 3.95 8.16
CA LYS A 43 -9.66 5.03 7.36
C LYS A 43 -8.65 6.07 6.88
N ALA A 44 -7.46 6.08 7.46
CA ALA A 44 -6.41 7.07 7.26
C ALA A 44 -5.34 6.59 6.26
N PHE A 45 -5.58 5.50 5.53
CA PHE A 45 -4.73 5.13 4.40
C PHE A 45 -5.54 4.80 3.16
N HIS A 46 -4.96 5.11 2.00
CA HIS A 46 -5.52 4.82 0.69
C HIS A 46 -4.47 4.19 -0.22
N LEU A 47 -4.94 3.35 -1.14
CA LEU A 47 -4.11 2.71 -2.16
C LEU A 47 -4.53 3.25 -3.53
N VAL A 48 -3.62 3.94 -4.20
CA VAL A 48 -3.86 4.60 -5.50
C VAL A 48 -2.55 4.57 -6.29
N ASP A 49 -2.60 4.35 -7.59
CA ASP A 49 -1.41 4.47 -8.46
C ASP A 49 -1.16 5.96 -8.78
N PHE A 50 -0.18 6.58 -8.13
CA PHE A 50 0.16 7.99 -8.34
C PHE A 50 1.20 8.20 -9.46
N ASN A 51 2.07 7.22 -9.69
CA ASN A 51 3.18 7.36 -10.63
C ASN A 51 2.87 6.77 -12.03
N GLY A 52 1.74 6.08 -12.19
CA GLY A 52 1.30 5.47 -13.44
C GLY A 52 2.04 4.19 -13.83
N ASP A 53 2.71 3.52 -12.88
CA ASP A 53 3.50 2.31 -13.14
C ASP A 53 2.69 1.01 -13.04
N GLY A 54 1.38 1.12 -12.79
CA GLY A 54 0.45 -0.01 -12.65
C GLY A 54 0.48 -0.69 -11.28
N LYS A 55 1.23 -0.14 -10.31
CA LYS A 55 1.22 -0.59 -8.92
C LYS A 55 0.52 0.45 -8.05
N CYS A 56 -0.23 -0.02 -7.06
CA CYS A 56 -0.82 0.89 -6.09
C CYS A 56 0.26 1.41 -5.14
N ASP A 57 0.36 2.72 -5.05
CA ASP A 57 1.13 3.47 -4.07
C ASP A 57 0.31 3.67 -2.79
N LEU A 58 0.96 4.13 -1.72
CA LEU A 58 0.35 4.34 -0.41
C LEU A 58 0.22 5.83 -0.11
N TRP A 59 -0.99 6.24 0.28
CA TRP A 59 -1.29 7.56 0.81
C TRP A 59 -1.71 7.43 2.27
N LEU A 60 -0.94 7.98 3.19
CA LEU A 60 -1.26 8.05 4.62
C LEU A 60 -1.75 9.44 4.97
N VAL A 61 -2.82 9.55 5.76
CA VAL A 61 -3.40 10.81 6.20
C VAL A 61 -3.47 10.82 7.72
N ASP A 62 -2.85 11.81 8.34
CA ASP A 62 -2.99 12.07 9.76
C ASP A 62 -4.40 12.63 10.03
N GLY A 63 -5.16 11.94 10.89
CA GLY A 63 -6.56 12.27 11.13
C GLY A 63 -6.77 13.58 11.91
N ASP A 64 -5.76 14.04 12.65
CA ASP A 64 -5.86 15.21 13.52
C ASP A 64 -5.42 16.49 12.79
N SER A 65 -4.29 16.42 12.07
CA SER A 65 -3.70 17.55 11.35
C SER A 65 -4.12 17.62 9.88
N GLY A 66 -4.63 16.53 9.31
CA GLY A 66 -4.87 16.42 7.87
C GLY A 66 -3.59 16.32 7.03
N ALA A 67 -2.41 16.21 7.66
CA ALA A 67 -1.15 16.03 6.95
C ALA A 67 -1.15 14.70 6.18
N ALA A 68 -0.74 14.76 4.93
CA ALA A 68 -0.80 13.65 3.98
C ALA A 68 0.61 13.24 3.55
N GLU A 69 0.95 11.96 3.67
CA GLU A 69 2.21 11.41 3.16
C GLU A 69 1.97 10.50 1.96
N VAL A 70 2.78 10.65 0.92
CA VAL A 70 2.74 9.77 -0.26
C VAL A 70 3.99 8.90 -0.32
N TRP A 71 3.79 7.61 -0.53
CA TRP A 71 4.82 6.57 -0.58
C TRP A 71 4.68 5.75 -1.85
N ILE A 72 5.69 5.80 -2.72
CA ILE A 72 5.69 5.07 -3.98
C ILE A 72 6.09 3.62 -3.74
N ASN A 73 5.32 2.72 -4.34
CA ASN A 73 5.53 1.29 -4.32
C ASN A 73 6.69 0.91 -5.27
N MET A 74 7.75 0.35 -4.69
CA MET A 74 8.95 -0.08 -5.39
C MET A 74 9.09 -1.62 -5.38
N TRP A 75 7.95 -2.33 -5.38
CA TRP A 75 7.93 -3.80 -5.45
C TRP A 75 8.82 -4.33 -6.59
N ASN A 76 9.71 -5.27 -6.25
CA ASN A 76 10.73 -5.78 -7.15
C ASN A 76 10.63 -7.30 -7.41
N SER A 77 9.43 -7.86 -7.33
CA SER A 77 9.11 -9.30 -7.43
C SER A 77 9.50 -10.20 -6.25
N THR A 78 10.40 -9.74 -5.37
CA THR A 78 10.83 -10.53 -4.20
C THR A 78 10.50 -9.85 -2.88
N ALA A 79 10.56 -8.51 -2.83
CA ALA A 79 10.38 -7.75 -1.60
C ALA A 79 9.62 -6.45 -1.85
N MET A 80 8.85 -6.04 -0.84
CA MET A 80 8.23 -4.72 -0.81
C MET A 80 9.27 -3.67 -0.40
N ASN A 81 9.28 -2.56 -1.13
CA ASN A 81 10.05 -1.39 -0.81
C ASN A 81 9.17 -0.16 -1.02
N TRP A 82 9.31 0.84 -0.16
CA TRP A 82 8.55 2.09 -0.25
C TRP A 82 9.49 3.28 -0.40
N ASN A 83 9.16 4.19 -1.29
CA ASN A 83 9.88 5.43 -1.49
C ASN A 83 9.00 6.63 -1.11
N LYS A 84 9.26 7.25 0.05
CA LYS A 84 8.54 8.44 0.50
C LYS A 84 8.79 9.60 -0.45
N ARG A 85 7.72 10.16 -1.02
CA ARG A 85 7.80 11.33 -1.93
C ARG A 85 7.72 12.65 -1.20
N GLY A 86 6.97 12.71 -0.10
CA GLY A 86 6.86 13.93 0.68
C GLY A 86 5.64 13.95 1.58
N VAL A 87 5.44 15.11 2.20
CA VAL A 87 4.30 15.45 3.03
C VAL A 87 3.59 16.64 2.41
N VAL A 88 2.27 16.56 2.29
CA VAL A 88 1.39 17.66 1.87
C VAL A 88 0.57 18.06 3.09
N THR A 89 0.58 19.35 3.42
CA THR A 89 -0.22 19.92 4.52
C THR A 89 -1.13 21.00 3.94
N GLY A 90 -2.36 21.09 4.43
CA GLY A 90 -3.23 22.24 4.14
C GLY A 90 -2.84 23.44 5.01
N GLU A 91 -2.83 24.64 4.43
CA GLU A 91 -2.87 25.91 5.18
C GLU A 91 -4.31 26.33 5.46
#